data_AF-A0A933CDS2-F1
#
_entry.id   AF-A0A933CDS2-F1
#
_cell.length_a   1.000
_cell.length_b   1.000
_cell.length_c   1.000
_cell.angle_alpha   90.00
_cell.angle_beta   90.00
_cell.angle_gamma   90.00
#
_symmetry.space_group_name_H-M   'P 1'
#
loop_
_entity.id
_entity.type
_entity.pdbx_description
1 polymer ?
#
loop_
_entity_poly.entity_id
_entity_poly.type
_entity_poly.pdbx_seq_one_letter_code
_entity_poly.pdbx_strand_id
1 'polypeptide(L)'
;MATITLPSKIIITADPELRAKLERKMEEYKHRWSFPYRAPEVTPYSTYRCEALSELLEKGSCDVDALRARYSGTDWFHAPEFEDSVDVIMKYNAGLAHEVRGGTGLK
;
A
#
# COMPACT_ATOMS: atom_id res chain seq x y z
N MET A 1 -14.51 -16.55 -1.79
CA MET A 1 -13.49 -15.47 -1.84
C MET A 1 -12.19 -16.12 -2.26
N ALA A 2 -11.54 -15.66 -3.32
CA ALA A 2 -10.24 -16.21 -3.72
C ALA A 2 -9.19 -15.82 -2.68
N THR A 3 -8.46 -16.79 -2.16
CA THR A 3 -7.38 -16.59 -1.20
C THR A 3 -6.23 -15.88 -1.93
N ILE A 4 -6.05 -14.58 -1.68
CA ILE A 4 -4.91 -13.84 -2.22
C ILE A 4 -3.67 -14.35 -1.48
N THR A 5 -2.80 -15.07 -2.16
CA THR A 5 -1.53 -15.50 -1.59
C THR A 5 -0.54 -14.36 -1.72
N LEU A 6 -0.32 -13.63 -0.64
CA LEU A 6 0.65 -12.53 -0.62
C LEU A 6 2.07 -13.07 -0.42
N PRO A 7 3.07 -12.48 -1.09
CA PRO A 7 4.46 -12.80 -0.80
C PRO A 7 4.84 -12.29 0.59
N SER A 8 5.69 -13.03 1.30
CA SER A 8 6.25 -12.59 2.59
C SER A 8 7.03 -11.27 2.50
N LYS A 9 7.54 -10.93 1.30
CA LYS A 9 8.33 -9.71 1.06
C LYS A 9 8.10 -9.17 -0.34
N ILE A 10 7.95 -7.85 -0.45
CA ILE A 10 7.90 -7.10 -1.70
C ILE A 10 9.23 -6.34 -1.87
N ILE A 11 9.83 -6.40 -3.05
CA ILE A 11 11.05 -5.65 -3.39
C ILE A 11 10.69 -4.52 -4.34
N ILE A 12 11.26 -3.33 -4.13
CA ILE A 12 11.00 -2.20 -5.01
C ILE A 12 11.45 -2.53 -6.42
N THR A 13 10.65 -2.12 -7.40
CA THR A 13 11.04 -2.18 -8.79
C THR A 13 12.29 -1.34 -9.07
N ALA A 14 13.18 -1.86 -9.91
CA ALA A 14 14.35 -1.13 -10.38
C ALA A 14 14.01 -0.10 -11.47
N ASP A 15 12.77 -0.12 -11.98
CA ASP A 15 12.29 0.80 -12.99
C ASP A 15 12.12 2.22 -12.40
N PRO A 16 12.88 3.21 -12.88
CA PRO A 16 12.82 4.58 -12.37
C PRO A 16 11.47 5.26 -12.65
N GLU A 17 10.75 4.90 -13.73
CA GLU A 17 9.45 5.48 -14.05
C GLU A 17 8.37 4.97 -13.09
N LEU A 18 8.39 3.67 -12.80
CA LEU A 18 7.49 3.08 -11.81
C LEU A 18 7.80 3.58 -10.40
N ARG A 19 9.08 3.76 -10.05
CA ARG A 19 9.47 4.38 -8.78
C ARG A 19 8.91 5.80 -8.66
N ALA A 20 9.07 6.64 -9.67
CA ALA A 20 8.50 7.99 -9.67
C ALA A 20 6.95 8.00 -9.60
N LYS A 21 6.30 6.97 -10.14
CA LYS A 21 4.84 6.75 -10.00
C LYS A 21 4.45 6.38 -8.57
N LEU A 22 5.22 5.49 -7.92
CA LEU A 22 5.04 5.11 -6.52
C LEU A 22 5.24 6.30 -5.59
N GLU A 23 6.26 7.12 -5.82
CA GLU A 23 6.52 8.36 -5.06
C GLU A 23 5.34 9.33 -5.16
N ARG A 24 4.82 9.58 -6.37
CA ARG A 24 3.60 10.39 -6.57
C ARG A 24 2.38 9.83 -5.82
N LYS A 25 2.22 8.50 -5.78
CA LYS A 25 1.14 7.88 -4.99
C LYS A 25 1.32 8.08 -3.49
N MET A 26 2.56 8.05 -3.00
CA MET A 26 2.85 8.37 -1.60
C MET A 26 2.51 9.84 -1.29
N GLU A 27 2.78 10.77 -2.20
CA GLU A 27 2.37 12.17 -2.06
C GLU A 27 0.84 12.33 -2.06
N GLU A 28 0.12 11.64 -2.94
CA GLU A 28 -1.35 11.61 -2.93
C GLU A 28 -1.88 11.12 -1.58
N TYR A 29 -1.31 10.05 -1.03
CA TYR A 29 -1.71 9.53 0.28
C TYR A 29 -1.38 10.50 1.41
N LYS A 30 -0.20 11.12 1.40
CA LYS A 30 0.18 12.18 2.36
C LYS A 30 -0.77 13.37 2.28
N HIS A 31 -1.17 13.78 1.08
CA HIS A 31 -2.09 14.91 0.88
C HIS A 31 -3.50 14.58 1.40
N ARG A 32 -3.95 13.32 1.27
CA ARG A 32 -5.19 12.83 1.91
C ARG A 32 -5.07 12.76 3.44
N TRP A 33 -3.85 12.61 3.97
CA TRP A 33 -3.56 12.65 5.41
C TRP A 33 -3.39 14.07 5.98
N SER A 34 -3.10 15.07 5.15
CA SER A 34 -2.94 16.46 5.58
C SER A 34 -4.28 17.18 5.79
N PHE A 35 -4.37 17.94 6.88
CA PHE A 35 -5.51 18.77 7.28
C PHE A 35 -5.82 19.83 6.20
N PRO A 36 -7.09 20.23 5.92
CA PRO A 36 -8.34 19.98 6.68
C PRO A 36 -9.06 18.67 6.33
N TYR A 37 -8.51 17.86 5.43
CA TYR A 37 -9.11 16.62 4.94
C TYR A 37 -8.74 15.39 5.76
N ARG A 38 -8.44 15.55 7.07
CA ARG A 38 -8.56 14.42 8.00
C ARG A 38 -10.04 14.08 8.12
N ALA A 39 -10.58 13.47 7.08
CA ALA A 39 -11.87 12.84 7.16
C ALA A 39 -11.82 11.89 8.37
N PRO A 40 -12.89 11.82 9.17
CA PRO A 40 -12.99 10.86 10.27
C PRO A 40 -12.79 9.39 9.83
N GLU A 41 -12.72 9.15 8.53
CA GLU A 41 -12.50 7.87 7.86
C GLU A 41 -11.07 7.75 7.30
N VAL A 42 -10.02 8.00 8.10
CA VAL A 42 -8.72 7.37 7.78
C VAL A 42 -8.93 5.87 7.96
N THR A 43 -9.39 5.23 6.90
CA THR A 43 -9.71 3.81 6.92
C THR A 43 -8.42 3.01 7.10
N PRO A 44 -8.48 1.84 7.76
CA PRO A 44 -7.33 0.96 7.92
C PRO A 44 -6.58 0.71 6.59
N TYR A 45 -7.32 0.61 5.47
CA TYR A 45 -6.76 0.53 4.11
C TYR A 45 -5.72 1.61 3.79
N SER A 46 -6.01 2.86 4.10
CA SER A 46 -5.11 3.97 3.75
C SER A 46 -3.83 3.90 4.58
N THR A 47 -3.95 3.53 5.85
CA THR A 47 -2.81 3.31 6.75
C THR A 47 -1.91 2.19 6.25
N TYR A 48 -2.47 1.02 5.93
CA TYR A 48 -1.67 -0.12 5.44
C TYR A 48 -0.95 0.20 4.12
N ARG A 49 -1.63 0.88 3.19
CA ARG A 49 -1.05 1.29 1.90
C ARG A 49 0.08 2.29 2.08
N CYS A 50 -0.09 3.31 2.93
CA CYS A 50 0.96 4.28 3.25
C CYS A 50 2.20 3.60 3.80
N GLU A 51 2.03 2.70 4.77
CA GLU A 51 3.13 2.08 5.50
C GLU A 51 3.88 1.09 4.62
N ALA A 52 3.16 0.23 3.88
CA ALA A 52 3.77 -0.67 2.92
C ALA A 52 4.55 0.10 1.82
N LEU A 53 3.97 1.19 1.30
CA LEU A 53 4.62 2.02 0.28
C LEU A 53 5.83 2.80 0.83
N SER A 54 5.75 3.29 2.07
CA SER A 54 6.86 3.98 2.73
C SER A 54 8.04 3.03 2.96
N GLU A 55 7.79 1.83 3.50
CA GLU A 55 8.85 0.84 3.69
C GLU A 55 9.47 0.44 2.35
N LEU A 56 8.65 0.27 1.30
CA LEU A 56 9.12 -0.06 -0.05
C LEU A 56 10.02 1.03 -0.63
N LEU A 57 9.64 2.31 -0.53
CA LEU A 57 10.39 3.45 -1.08
C LEU A 57 11.66 3.78 -0.28
N GLU A 58 11.61 3.67 1.05
CA GLU A 58 12.73 4.01 1.93
C GLU A 58 13.78 2.89 2.02
N LYS A 59 13.34 1.64 2.20
CA LYS A 59 14.23 0.49 2.40
C LYS A 59 14.50 -0.28 1.11
N GLY A 60 13.79 0.05 0.03
CA GLY A 60 13.77 -0.75 -1.19
C GLY A 60 13.05 -2.09 -1.04
N SER A 61 12.42 -2.35 0.12
CA SER A 61 11.66 -3.56 0.35
C SER A 61 10.66 -3.40 1.49
N CYS A 62 9.53 -4.09 1.39
CA CYS A 62 8.51 -4.17 2.42
C CYS A 62 8.37 -5.63 2.87
N ASP A 63 8.56 -5.88 4.15
CA ASP A 63 8.34 -7.19 4.77
C ASP A 63 6.87 -7.28 5.22
N VAL A 64 6.09 -8.07 4.48
CA VAL A 64 4.64 -8.15 4.64
C VAL A 64 4.29 -8.86 5.94
N ASP A 65 5.05 -9.88 6.32
CA ASP A 65 4.82 -10.64 7.55
C ASP A 65 5.13 -9.79 8.78
N ALA A 66 6.22 -9.03 8.74
CA ALA A 66 6.56 -8.08 9.81
C ALA A 66 5.53 -6.95 9.91
N LEU A 67 5.04 -6.43 8.78
CA LEU A 67 4.02 -5.40 8.75
C LEU A 67 2.68 -5.93 9.30
N ARG A 68 2.30 -7.15 8.91
CA ARG A 68 1.11 -7.86 9.42
C ARG A 68 1.21 -8.04 10.93
N ALA A 69 2.35 -8.50 11.44
CA ALA A 69 2.58 -8.69 12.87
C ALA A 69 2.49 -7.37 13.66
N ARG A 70 2.94 -6.25 13.09
CA ARG A 70 2.83 -4.92 13.71
C ARG A 70 1.37 -4.50 13.93
N TYR A 71 0.50 -4.79 12.98
CA TYR A 71 -0.92 -4.41 13.07
C TYR A 71 -1.81 -5.49 13.67
N SER A 72 -1.44 -6.78 13.63
CA SER A 72 -2.28 -7.84 14.17
C SER A 72 -2.61 -7.71 15.67
N GLY A 73 -1.84 -6.90 16.39
CA GLY A 73 -2.10 -6.56 17.80
C GLY A 73 -3.01 -5.34 18.02
N THR A 74 -3.53 -4.70 16.97
CA THR A 74 -4.42 -3.53 17.10
C THR A 74 -5.89 -3.91 17.00
N ASP A 75 -6.76 -3.23 17.76
CA ASP A 75 -8.20 -3.50 17.81
C ASP A 75 -8.93 -3.20 16.48
N TRP A 76 -8.29 -2.45 15.59
CA TRP A 76 -8.80 -2.04 14.29
C TRP A 76 -8.18 -2.83 13.12
N PHE A 77 -7.43 -3.91 13.42
CA PHE A 77 -6.85 -4.76 12.40
C PHE A 77 -7.90 -5.61 11.71
N HIS A 78 -7.96 -5.46 10.38
CA HIS A 78 -8.81 -6.27 9.53
C HIS A 78 -7.96 -6.97 8.48
N ALA A 79 -7.77 -8.28 8.66
CA ALA A 79 -6.92 -9.09 7.77
C ALA A 79 -7.29 -8.95 6.28
N PRO A 80 -8.57 -8.97 5.87
CA PRO A 80 -8.91 -8.80 4.45
C PRO A 80 -8.50 -7.43 3.88
N GLU A 81 -8.58 -6.37 4.70
CA GLU A 81 -8.24 -5.00 4.29
C GLU A 81 -6.74 -4.79 4.19
N PHE A 82 -6.00 -5.41 5.11
CA PHE A 82 -4.56 -5.49 5.04
C PHE A 82 -4.13 -6.22 3.77
N GLU A 83 -4.73 -7.38 3.50
CA GLU A 83 -4.35 -8.20 2.36
C GLU A 83 -4.63 -7.50 1.02
N ASP A 84 -5.79 -6.86 0.89
CA ASP A 84 -6.11 -6.01 -0.28
C ASP A 84 -5.12 -4.84 -0.42
N SER A 85 -4.78 -4.18 0.68
CA SER A 85 -3.85 -3.06 0.69
C SER A 85 -2.46 -3.45 0.20
N VAL A 86 -1.95 -4.59 0.64
CA VAL A 86 -0.64 -5.12 0.22
C VAL A 86 -0.69 -5.55 -1.25
N ASP A 87 -1.77 -6.20 -1.71
CA ASP A 87 -1.96 -6.57 -3.11
C ASP A 87 -1.95 -5.34 -4.03
N VAL A 88 -2.59 -4.23 -3.62
CA VAL A 88 -2.56 -2.96 -4.35
C VAL A 88 -1.13 -2.42 -4.51
N ILE A 89 -0.34 -2.39 -3.43
CA ILE A 89 1.05 -1.93 -3.50
C ILE A 89 1.90 -2.85 -4.38
N MET A 90 1.70 -4.16 -4.28
CA MET A 90 2.35 -5.14 -5.14
C MET A 90 2.03 -4.90 -6.63
N LYS A 91 0.76 -4.67 -6.95
CA LYS A 91 0.32 -4.36 -8.33
C LYS A 91 0.90 -3.05 -8.83
N TYR A 92 0.93 -2.00 -8.01
CA TYR A 92 1.58 -0.74 -8.39
C TYR A 92 3.06 -0.91 -8.67
N ASN A 93 3.76 -1.66 -7.81
CA ASN A 93 5.18 -1.96 -7.99
C ASN A 93 5.45 -2.82 -9.24
N ALA A 94 4.51 -3.68 -9.63
CA ALA A 94 4.56 -4.46 -10.86
C ALA A 94 4.07 -3.70 -12.12
N GLY A 95 3.64 -2.44 -12.00
CA GLY A 95 3.05 -1.69 -13.11
C GLY A 95 1.62 -2.11 -13.50
N LEU A 96 0.98 -2.99 -12.73
CA LEU A 96 -0.37 -3.51 -12.90
C LEU A 96 -1.44 -2.63 -12.25
N ALA A 97 -1.20 -1.32 -12.17
CA ALA A 97 -2.11 -0.38 -11.53
C ALA A 97 -3.52 -0.33 -12.15
N HIS A 98 -3.64 -0.74 -13.41
CA HIS A 98 -4.91 -0.83 -14.13
C HIS A 98 -5.80 -2.00 -13.63
N GLU A 99 -5.23 -2.97 -12.91
CA GLU A 99 -5.95 -4.12 -12.35
C GLU A 99 -6.49 -3.84 -10.92
N VAL A 100 -6.17 -2.69 -10.34
CA VAL A 100 -6.64 -2.30 -9.01
C VAL A 100 -8.09 -1.79 -9.10
N ARG A 101 -9.03 -2.49 -8.48
CA ARG A 101 -10.45 -2.11 -8.42
C ARG A 101 -10.62 -0.75 -7.73
N GLY A 102 -11.29 0.19 -8.40
CA GLY A 102 -11.46 1.57 -7.90
C GLY A 102 -10.20 2.43 -7.99
N GLY A 103 -9.10 1.90 -8.55
CA GLY A 103 -7.90 2.67 -8.84
C GLY A 103 -8.18 3.65 -9.97
N THR A 104 -8.14 4.94 -9.67
CA THR A 104 -7.78 5.95 -10.66
C THR A 104 -6.35 5.62 -11.07
N GLY A 105 -6.24 4.73 -12.05
CA GLY A 105 -5.00 4.13 -12.49
C GLY A 105 -3.91 5.18 -12.60
N LEU A 106 -2.69 4.77 -12.28
CA LEU A 106 -1.46 5.48 -12.64
C LEU A 106 -1.47 5.79 -14.15
N LYS A 107 -2.22 6.81 -14.56
CA LYS A 107 -2.22 7.41 -15.88
C LYS A 107 -1.05 8.38 -15.96
#